data_AF-A0A1I0NRS5-F1
#
_entry.id   AF-A0A1I0NRS5-F1
#
_cell.length_a   1.000
_cell.length_b   1.000
_cell.length_c   1.000
_cell.angle_alpha   90.00
_cell.angle_beta   90.00
_cell.angle_gamma   90.00
#
_symmetry.space_group_name_H-M   'P 1'
#
loop_
_entity.id
_entity.type
_entity.pdbx_description
1 polymer ?
#
loop_
_entity_poly.entity_id
_entity_poly.type
_entity_poly.pdbx_seq_one_letter_code
_entity_poly.pdbx_strand_id
1 'polypeptide(L)'
;MKRICWISLASFHLLIAGLHAAHMKEWYSSKNWLSAYADFTGAGNIFSFFAPHIGNEIAVVYTIADSKSHQQVTRLEGANTECNRRIQTVYNFFSIDEAQSLLAKSCASYMMRQYPEGEMVRVTVISKQIPDMRSFRQGAIPKWEPFLVKNYKKL
;
A
#
# COMPACT_ATOMS: atom_id res chain seq x y z
N MET A 1 -0.65 43.78 -11.88
CA MET A 1 0.19 43.52 -10.68
C MET A 1 -0.36 42.40 -9.78
N LYS A 2 -1.55 42.51 -9.16
CA LYS A 2 -2.05 41.49 -8.20
C LYS A 2 -2.14 40.06 -8.77
N ARG A 3 -2.60 39.89 -10.01
CA ARG A 3 -2.67 38.58 -10.67
C ARG A 3 -1.29 37.92 -10.86
N ILE A 4 -0.27 38.72 -11.18
CA ILE A 4 1.09 38.23 -11.38
C ILE A 4 1.67 37.74 -10.05
N CYS A 5 1.47 38.47 -8.95
CA CYS A 5 1.89 37.99 -7.62
C CYS A 5 1.22 36.65 -7.23
N TRP A 6 -0.08 36.50 -7.46
CA TRP A 6 -0.78 35.24 -7.13
C TRP A 6 -0.29 34.07 -7.98
N ILE A 7 -0.07 34.30 -9.27
CA ILE A 7 0.47 33.28 -10.17
C ILE A 7 1.89 32.91 -9.72
N SER A 8 2.76 33.88 -9.42
CA SER A 8 4.11 33.61 -8.92
C SER A 8 4.10 32.81 -7.62
N LEU A 9 3.21 33.15 -6.68
CA LEU A 9 3.08 32.43 -5.40
C LEU A 9 2.59 30.99 -5.62
N ALA A 10 1.59 30.80 -6.49
CA ALA A 10 1.06 29.48 -6.83
C ALA A 10 2.10 28.62 -7.57
N SER A 11 2.80 29.18 -8.54
CA SER A 11 3.88 28.50 -9.27
C SER A 11 5.03 28.12 -8.35
N PHE A 12 5.41 28.99 -7.41
CA PHE A 12 6.43 28.69 -6.41
C PHE A 12 5.99 27.55 -5.48
N HIS A 13 4.75 27.58 -4.99
CA HIS A 13 4.20 26.52 -4.16
C HIS A 13 4.15 25.17 -4.91
N LEU A 14 3.71 25.16 -6.16
CA LEU A 14 3.67 23.96 -7.00
C LEU A 14 5.07 23.40 -7.30
N LEU A 15 6.06 24.28 -7.51
CA LEU A 15 7.46 23.86 -7.68
C LEU A 15 7.98 23.16 -6.42
N ILE A 16 7.73 23.73 -5.24
CA ILE A 16 8.12 23.12 -3.95
C ILE A 16 7.42 21.78 -3.76
N ALA A 17 6.12 21.71 -4.00
CA ALA A 17 5.35 20.47 -3.89
C ALA A 17 5.88 19.38 -4.86
N GLY A 18 6.21 19.76 -6.10
CA GLY A 18 6.80 18.85 -7.09
C GLY A 18 8.17 18.34 -6.70
N LEU A 19 9.07 19.22 -6.22
CA LEU A 19 10.39 18.83 -5.72
C LEU A 19 10.30 17.90 -4.50
N HIS A 20 9.30 18.13 -3.64
CA HIS A 20 9.06 17.28 -2.48
C HIS A 20 8.54 15.90 -2.86
N ALA A 21 7.59 15.83 -3.79
CA ALA A 21 7.09 14.57 -4.35
C ALA A 21 8.19 13.77 -5.08
N ALA A 22 9.22 14.45 -5.60
CA ALA A 22 10.39 13.84 -6.20
C ALA A 22 11.45 13.35 -5.18
N HIS A 23 11.13 13.30 -3.88
CA HIS A 23 12.00 12.80 -2.80
C HIS A 23 13.35 13.54 -2.64
N MET A 24 13.50 14.75 -3.20
CA MET A 24 14.77 15.50 -3.13
C MET A 24 15.22 15.90 -1.71
N LYS A 25 14.32 15.87 -0.72
CA LYS A 25 14.65 16.10 0.70
C LYS A 25 15.57 15.01 1.28
N GLU A 26 15.58 13.81 0.70
CA GLU A 26 16.44 12.71 1.14
C GLU A 26 17.94 12.98 0.87
N TRP A 27 18.26 13.99 0.03
CA TRP A 27 19.64 14.31 -0.37
C TRP A 27 20.30 15.44 0.46
N TYR A 28 19.55 16.25 1.21
CA TYR A 28 20.10 17.41 1.93
C TYR A 28 19.59 17.52 3.39
N SER A 29 20.52 17.44 4.34
CA SER A 29 20.27 17.36 5.80
C SER A 29 20.23 18.73 6.52
N SER A 30 20.29 19.87 5.79
CA SER A 30 20.33 21.18 6.44
C SER A 30 18.93 21.76 6.71
N LYS A 31 18.59 22.01 7.98
CA LYS A 31 17.41 22.79 8.38
C LYS A 31 17.51 24.22 7.83
N ASN A 32 16.76 24.53 6.78
CA ASN A 32 16.66 25.86 6.20
C ASN A 32 15.21 26.40 6.30
N TRP A 33 15.02 27.69 6.00
CA TRP A 33 13.71 28.36 6.02
C TRP A 33 12.70 27.70 5.06
N LEU A 34 13.18 27.04 4.00
CA LEU A 34 12.36 26.27 3.07
C LEU A 34 11.73 25.04 3.74
N SER A 35 12.45 24.38 4.66
CA SER A 35 11.89 23.29 5.48
C SER A 35 10.78 23.78 6.39
N ALA A 36 10.94 24.94 7.03
CA ALA A 36 9.91 25.51 7.90
C ALA A 36 8.64 25.90 7.13
N TYR A 37 8.79 26.45 5.91
CA TYR A 37 7.66 26.72 5.01
C TYR A 37 6.97 25.43 4.55
N ALA A 38 7.74 24.40 4.20
CA ALA A 38 7.19 23.12 3.78
C ALA A 38 6.40 22.43 4.90
N ASP A 39 6.91 22.45 6.14
CA ASP A 39 6.22 21.88 7.31
C ASP A 39 4.92 22.66 7.63
N PHE A 40 4.96 24.00 7.56
CA PHE A 40 3.78 24.86 7.81
C PHE A 40 2.68 24.69 6.75
N THR A 41 3.06 24.53 5.48
CA THR A 41 2.11 24.40 4.37
C THR A 41 1.68 22.95 4.10
N GLY A 42 2.27 21.98 4.81
CA GLY A 42 2.07 20.56 4.54
C GLY A 42 2.75 20.07 3.24
N ALA A 43 3.39 20.95 2.47
CA ALA A 43 4.20 20.57 1.32
C ALA A 43 5.43 19.73 1.72
N GLY A 44 5.75 19.69 3.02
CA GLY A 44 6.81 18.90 3.64
C GLY A 44 6.39 17.51 4.16
N ASN A 45 5.09 17.19 4.09
CA ASN A 45 4.56 15.94 4.61
C ASN A 45 4.85 14.78 3.66
N ILE A 46 5.93 14.08 3.95
CA ILE A 46 6.08 12.68 3.59
C ILE A 46 5.38 11.84 4.65
N PHE A 47 4.43 10.99 4.25
CA PHE A 47 3.87 9.98 5.14
C PHE A 47 5.01 9.05 5.57
N SER A 48 5.53 9.26 6.78
CA SER A 48 6.59 8.41 7.33
C SER A 48 5.98 7.13 7.90
N PHE A 49 6.74 6.03 7.87
CA PHE A 49 6.31 4.69 8.28
C PHE A 49 5.68 4.60 9.69
N PHE A 50 5.93 5.59 10.56
CA PHE A 50 5.45 5.60 11.95
C PHE A 50 4.33 6.63 12.20
N ALA A 51 3.67 7.14 11.16
CA ALA A 51 2.60 8.11 11.39
C ALA A 51 1.42 7.42 12.11
N PRO A 52 1.01 7.93 13.30
CA PRO A 52 -0.10 7.37 14.04
C PRO A 52 -1.35 7.45 13.15
N HIS A 53 -2.15 6.38 13.16
CA HIS A 53 -3.40 6.24 12.39
C HIS A 53 -3.25 5.96 10.89
N ILE A 54 -2.04 5.76 10.35
CA ILE A 54 -1.90 5.13 9.02
C ILE A 54 -2.15 3.62 9.18
N GLY A 55 -3.14 3.11 8.45
CA GLY A 55 -3.43 1.67 8.43
C GLY A 55 -2.23 0.86 7.92
N ASN A 56 -2.04 -0.33 8.46
CA ASN A 56 -0.98 -1.22 8.01
C ASN A 56 -1.11 -1.54 6.51
N GLU A 57 0.03 -1.71 5.85
CA GLU A 57 0.06 -2.17 4.46
C GLU A 57 -0.57 -3.56 4.35
N ILE A 58 -1.56 -3.73 3.48
CA ILE A 58 -2.23 -5.02 3.25
C ILE A 58 -1.74 -5.62 1.93
N ALA A 59 -1.42 -6.90 1.91
CA ALA A 59 -1.16 -7.63 0.67
C ALA A 59 -1.96 -8.93 0.62
N VAL A 60 -2.26 -9.40 -0.58
CA VAL A 60 -2.95 -10.67 -0.81
C VAL A 60 -2.01 -11.61 -1.56
N VAL A 61 -1.84 -12.80 -1.00
CA VAL A 61 -1.07 -13.90 -1.57
C VAL A 61 -2.03 -15.03 -1.93
N TYR A 62 -1.91 -15.52 -3.15
CA TYR A 62 -2.72 -16.60 -3.67
C TYR A 62 -1.89 -17.87 -3.73
N THR A 63 -2.37 -18.95 -3.13
CA THR A 63 -1.81 -20.29 -3.34
C THR A 63 -2.81 -21.08 -4.16
N ILE A 64 -2.43 -21.44 -5.37
CA ILE A 64 -3.26 -22.25 -6.28
C ILE A 64 -2.73 -23.68 -6.22
N ALA A 65 -3.63 -24.63 -6.01
CA ALA A 65 -3.32 -26.06 -6.01
C ALA A 65 -4.05 -26.76 -7.17
N ASP A 66 -3.33 -27.60 -7.91
CA ASP A 66 -3.88 -28.46 -8.95
C ASP A 66 -4.35 -29.82 -8.40
N SER A 67 -4.95 -30.64 -9.26
CA SER A 67 -5.42 -32.00 -8.95
C SER A 67 -4.31 -32.97 -8.55
N LYS A 68 -3.06 -32.66 -8.91
CA LYS A 68 -1.86 -33.44 -8.59
C LYS A 68 -1.16 -32.93 -7.32
N SER A 69 -1.81 -32.02 -6.58
CA SER A 69 -1.29 -31.36 -5.39
C SER A 69 -0.05 -30.48 -5.62
N HIS A 70 0.26 -30.12 -6.87
CA HIS A 70 1.24 -29.06 -7.11
C HIS A 70 0.67 -27.73 -6.66
N GLN A 71 1.51 -26.96 -5.97
CA GLN A 71 1.15 -25.65 -5.46
C GLN A 71 1.99 -24.58 -6.14
N GLN A 72 1.34 -23.54 -6.62
CA GLN A 72 1.98 -22.32 -7.08
C GLN A 72 1.52 -21.15 -6.21
N VAL A 73 2.47 -20.31 -5.81
CA VAL A 73 2.20 -19.08 -5.07
C VAL A 73 2.33 -17.91 -6.02
N THR A 74 1.33 -17.04 -6.03
CA THR A 74 1.30 -15.87 -6.91
C THR A 74 0.66 -14.67 -6.23
N ARG A 75 0.83 -13.50 -6.83
CA ARG A 75 0.22 -12.23 -6.45
C ARG A 75 -0.47 -11.65 -7.68
N LEU A 76 -1.55 -10.91 -7.44
CA LEU A 76 -2.17 -10.15 -8.53
C LEU A 76 -1.34 -8.90 -8.77
N GLU A 77 -0.82 -8.78 -9.99
CA GLU A 77 -0.10 -7.61 -10.46
C GLU A 77 -0.79 -7.08 -11.72
N GLY A 78 -1.04 -5.78 -11.74
CA GLY A 78 -1.56 -5.07 -12.90
C GLY A 78 -0.46 -4.70 -13.88
N ALA A 79 -0.86 -4.26 -15.08
CA ALA A 79 0.07 -3.91 -16.15
C ALA A 79 0.99 -2.70 -15.85
N ASN A 80 0.62 -1.85 -14.88
CA ASN A 80 1.37 -0.67 -14.50
C ASN A 80 1.08 -0.24 -13.05
N THR A 81 1.83 0.76 -12.58
CA THR A 81 1.74 1.27 -11.21
C THR A 81 0.35 1.81 -10.85
N GLU A 82 -0.39 2.41 -11.78
CA GLU A 82 -1.73 2.91 -11.51
C GLU A 82 -2.73 1.76 -11.32
N CYS A 83 -2.65 0.71 -12.14
CA CYS A 83 -3.42 -0.52 -11.92
C CYS A 83 -3.10 -1.15 -10.56
N ASN A 84 -1.81 -1.19 -10.18
CA ASN A 84 -1.37 -1.72 -8.89
C ASN A 84 -1.92 -0.90 -7.71
N ARG A 85 -1.99 0.43 -7.83
CA ARG A 85 -2.62 1.28 -6.81
C ARG A 85 -4.10 0.97 -6.65
N ARG A 86 -4.82 0.74 -7.75
CA ARG A 86 -6.24 0.37 -7.69
C ARG A 86 -6.46 -1.00 -7.04
N ILE A 87 -5.63 -1.99 -7.38
CA ILE A 87 -5.64 -3.30 -6.72
C ILE A 87 -5.39 -3.13 -5.22
N GLN A 88 -4.39 -2.33 -4.84
CA GLN A 88 -4.07 -2.05 -3.44
C GLN A 88 -5.23 -1.38 -2.70
N THR A 89 -5.93 -0.43 -3.33
CA THR A 89 -7.13 0.19 -2.76
C THR A 89 -8.22 -0.85 -2.50
N VAL A 90 -8.44 -1.79 -3.41
CA VAL A 90 -9.39 -2.89 -3.19
C VAL A 90 -8.95 -3.75 -2.01
N TYR A 91 -7.66 -4.08 -1.91
CA TYR A 91 -7.14 -4.90 -0.82
C TYR A 91 -7.24 -4.22 0.54
N ASN A 92 -7.16 -2.89 0.61
CA ASN A 92 -7.34 -2.18 1.86
C ASN A 92 -8.72 -2.43 2.48
N PHE A 93 -9.75 -2.75 1.70
CA PHE A 93 -11.07 -3.11 2.25
C PHE A 93 -11.08 -4.44 3.01
N PHE A 94 -10.04 -5.27 2.93
CA PHE A 94 -9.92 -6.43 3.83
C PHE A 94 -9.74 -6.02 5.30
N SER A 95 -9.40 -4.76 5.61
CA SER A 95 -9.41 -4.25 6.98
C SER A 95 -10.83 -4.11 7.57
N ILE A 96 -11.88 -4.26 6.75
CA ILE A 96 -13.28 -4.23 7.17
C ILE A 96 -13.77 -5.67 7.30
N ASP A 97 -14.02 -6.12 8.52
CA ASP A 97 -14.36 -7.52 8.83
C ASP A 97 -15.59 -8.02 8.05
N GLU A 98 -16.60 -7.17 7.89
CA GLU A 98 -17.83 -7.49 7.16
C GLU A 98 -17.58 -7.72 5.66
N ALA A 99 -16.56 -7.08 5.09
CA ALA A 99 -16.22 -7.18 3.67
C ALA A 99 -15.34 -8.40 3.36
N GLN A 100 -14.58 -8.91 4.35
CA GLN A 100 -13.54 -9.94 4.13
C GLN A 100 -14.06 -11.19 3.42
N SER A 101 -15.22 -11.70 3.83
CA SER A 101 -15.80 -12.93 3.26
C SER A 101 -16.17 -12.76 1.79
N LEU A 102 -16.79 -11.64 1.43
CA LEU A 102 -17.20 -11.32 0.07
C LEU A 102 -15.98 -11.05 -0.82
N LEU A 103 -15.02 -10.27 -0.33
CA LEU A 103 -13.80 -9.95 -1.06
C LEU A 103 -12.93 -11.20 -1.30
N ALA A 104 -12.78 -12.06 -0.30
CA ALA A 104 -12.02 -13.31 -0.45
C ALA A 104 -12.66 -14.25 -1.48
N LYS A 105 -14.00 -14.35 -1.51
CA LYS A 105 -14.72 -15.10 -2.55
C LYS A 105 -14.49 -14.49 -3.94
N SER A 106 -14.64 -13.17 -4.08
CA SER A 106 -14.43 -12.47 -5.34
C SER A 106 -13.00 -12.68 -5.88
N CYS A 107 -12.00 -12.51 -5.01
CA CYS A 107 -10.61 -12.76 -5.33
C CYS A 107 -10.37 -14.22 -5.75
N ALA A 108 -10.91 -15.18 -5.00
CA ALA A 108 -10.77 -16.59 -5.34
C ALA A 108 -11.42 -16.93 -6.70
N SER A 109 -12.63 -16.43 -6.95
CA SER A 109 -13.32 -16.60 -8.24
C SER A 109 -12.54 -16.00 -9.40
N TYR A 110 -11.92 -14.83 -9.22
CA TYR A 110 -11.04 -14.24 -10.23
C TYR A 110 -9.82 -15.13 -10.51
N MET A 111 -9.13 -15.58 -9.46
CA MET A 111 -7.94 -16.43 -9.62
C MET A 111 -8.26 -17.80 -10.22
N MET A 112 -9.40 -18.40 -9.88
CA MET A 112 -9.85 -19.66 -10.50
C MET A 112 -10.12 -19.52 -12.01
N ARG A 113 -10.51 -18.32 -12.48
CA ARG A 113 -10.66 -18.06 -13.91
C ARG A 113 -9.31 -17.88 -14.60
N GLN A 114 -8.35 -17.27 -13.92
CA GLN A 114 -7.00 -17.05 -14.43
C GLN A 114 -6.18 -18.35 -14.49
N TYR A 115 -6.46 -19.29 -13.57
CA TYR A 115 -5.80 -20.58 -13.44
C TYR A 115 -6.83 -21.72 -13.56
N PRO A 116 -7.33 -22.00 -14.78
CA PRO A 116 -8.41 -22.97 -14.99
C PRO A 116 -8.06 -24.40 -14.56
N GLU A 117 -6.77 -24.74 -14.53
CA GLU A 117 -6.21 -26.00 -14.05
C GLU A 117 -6.20 -26.12 -12.51
N GLY A 118 -6.34 -25.01 -11.79
CA GLY A 118 -6.40 -24.99 -10.34
C GLY A 118 -7.73 -25.55 -9.81
N GLU A 119 -7.65 -26.53 -8.91
CA GLU A 119 -8.83 -27.08 -8.21
C GLU A 119 -9.11 -26.34 -6.90
N MET A 120 -8.10 -25.71 -6.31
CA MET A 120 -8.23 -24.97 -5.07
C MET A 120 -7.42 -23.67 -5.12
N VAL A 121 -8.00 -22.60 -4.61
CA VAL A 121 -7.33 -21.33 -4.39
C VAL A 121 -7.42 -20.99 -2.90
N ARG A 122 -6.27 -20.81 -2.26
CA ARG A 122 -6.15 -20.19 -0.95
C ARG A 122 -5.89 -18.70 -1.12
N VAL A 123 -6.75 -17.90 -0.52
CA VAL A 123 -6.56 -16.46 -0.37
C VAL A 123 -5.97 -16.22 1.02
N THR A 124 -4.72 -15.73 1.06
CA THR A 124 -4.02 -15.35 2.29
C THR A 124 -3.85 -13.84 2.29
N VAL A 125 -4.49 -13.15 3.22
CA VAL A 125 -4.33 -11.71 3.39
C VAL A 125 -3.37 -11.47 4.55
N ILE A 126 -2.30 -10.74 4.24
CA ILE A 126 -1.24 -10.39 5.17
C ILE A 126 -1.25 -8.89 5.42
N SER A 127 -0.93 -8.51 6.65
CA SER A 127 -0.77 -7.12 7.07
C SER A 127 0.65 -6.89 7.54
N LYS A 128 1.26 -5.78 7.12
CA LYS A 128 2.58 -5.38 7.58
C LYS A 128 2.45 -4.66 8.91
N GLN A 129 2.77 -5.36 9.98
CA GLN A 129 2.83 -4.79 11.31
C GLN A 129 4.08 -3.91 11.43
N ILE A 130 3.87 -2.59 11.46
CA ILE A 130 4.94 -1.64 11.72
C ILE A 130 5.01 -1.42 13.23
N PRO A 131 6.18 -1.64 13.87
CA PRO A 131 6.32 -1.41 15.30
C PRO A 131 6.12 0.08 15.62
N ASP A 132 5.63 0.39 16.82
CA ASP A 132 5.66 1.77 17.30
C ASP A 132 7.12 2.25 17.51
N MET A 133 7.29 3.56 17.67
CA MET A 133 8.62 4.17 17.84
C MET A 133 9.40 3.65 19.05
N ARG A 134 8.73 3.28 20.16
CA ARG A 134 9.38 2.76 21.36
C ARG A 134 9.91 1.35 21.08
N SER A 135 9.06 0.50 20.51
CA SER A 135 9.38 -0.87 20.12
C SER A 135 10.51 -0.91 19.07
N PHE A 136 10.47 -0.02 18.08
CA PHE A 136 11.52 0.10 17.07
C PHE A 136 12.88 0.46 17.69
N ARG A 137 12.92 1.40 18.65
CA ARG A 137 14.16 1.76 19.38
C ARG A 137 14.71 0.61 20.23
N GLN A 138 13.89 -0.37 20.57
CA GLN A 138 14.27 -1.59 21.28
C GLN A 138 14.69 -2.73 20.33
N GLY A 139 14.75 -2.48 19.02
CA GLY A 139 15.18 -3.45 18.01
C GLY A 139 14.05 -4.24 17.35
N ALA A 140 12.78 -3.90 17.61
CA ALA A 140 11.67 -4.51 16.87
C ALA A 140 11.74 -4.11 15.38
N ILE A 141 11.47 -5.07 14.49
CA ILE A 141 11.45 -4.88 13.05
C ILE A 141 10.03 -5.08 12.49
N PRO A 142 9.67 -4.44 11.37
CA PRO A 142 8.41 -4.71 10.69
C PRO A 142 8.28 -6.19 10.28
N LYS A 143 7.08 -6.74 10.42
CA LYS A 143 6.78 -8.14 10.05
C LYS A 143 5.47 -8.25 9.30
N TRP A 144 5.41 -9.19 8.37
CA TRP A 144 4.18 -9.55 7.67
C TRP A 144 3.46 -10.64 8.46
N GLU A 145 2.21 -10.41 8.81
CA GLU A 145 1.40 -11.39 9.54
C GLU A 145 0.08 -11.66 8.81
N PRO A 146 -0.31 -12.94 8.64
CA PRO A 146 -1.60 -13.27 8.08
C PRO A 146 -2.70 -12.97 9.09
N PHE A 147 -3.76 -12.30 8.65
CA PHE A 147 -4.97 -12.11 9.46
C PHE A 147 -6.21 -12.76 8.84
N LEU A 148 -6.14 -13.13 7.56
CA LEU A 148 -7.20 -13.90 6.89
C LEU A 148 -6.59 -15.00 6.02
N VAL A 149 -7.04 -16.23 6.23
CA VAL A 149 -6.71 -17.38 5.38
C VAL A 149 -7.99 -18.12 5.03
N LYS A 150 -8.35 -18.18 3.74
CA LYS A 150 -9.56 -18.87 3.26
C LYS A 150 -9.23 -19.73 2.05
N ASN A 151 -9.67 -20.99 2.09
CA ASN A 151 -9.54 -21.92 0.98
C ASN A 151 -10.87 -21.99 0.22
N TYR A 152 -10.80 -21.95 -1.09
CA TYR A 152 -11.95 -22.11 -1.99
C TYR A 152 -11.64 -23.21 -2.97
N LYS A 153 -12.55 -24.16 -3.13
CA LYS A 153 -12.45 -25.24 -4.11
C LYS A 153 -13.35 -24.95 -5.29
N LYS A 154 -12.94 -25.38 -6.47
CA LYS A 154 -13.79 -25.41 -7.67
C LYS A 154 -14.96 -26.36 -7.38
N LEU A 155 -16.18 -25.88 -7.61
CA LEU A 155 -17.40 -26.69 -7.50
C LEU A 155 -17.54 -27.61 -8.71
#